data_AF-A0A453K999-F1
#
_entry.id   AF-A0A453K999-F1
#
_cell.length_a   1.000
_cell.length_b   1.000
_cell.length_c   1.000
_cell.angle_alpha   90.00
_cell.angle_beta   90.00
_cell.angle_gamma   90.00
#
_symmetry.space_group_name_H-M   'P 1'
#
loop_
_entity.id
_entity.type
_entity.pdbx_description
1 polymer ?
#
loop_
_entity_poly.entity_id
_entity_poly.type
_entity_poly.pdbx_seq_one_letter_code
_entity_poly.pdbx_strand_id
1 'polypeptide(L)'
;LQSKTLAQVTARPTDSPFWKGLMRTKDLFFRRVKFLVGNGMSTRFWEDTWLGETPLAIQYPNLYNIVQLKEDYVGTVFQSIPLSIQFRRALVGERWN
;
A
#
# COMPACT_ATOMS: atom_id res chain seq x y z
N LEU A 1 19.65 8.78 -4.82
CA LEU A 1 19.27 7.55 -4.09
C LEU A 1 17.74 7.45 -4.11
N GLN A 2 17.15 6.33 -4.54
CA GLN A 2 15.72 6.12 -4.32
C GLN A 2 15.51 5.77 -2.83
N SER A 3 14.83 6.63 -2.08
CA SER A 3 14.45 6.34 -0.68
C SER A 3 13.29 5.37 -0.66
N LYS A 4 13.58 4.06 -0.72
CA LYS A 4 12.57 3.01 -0.56
C LYS A 4 12.37 2.74 0.93
N THR A 5 11.11 2.65 1.35
CA THR A 5 10.80 2.24 2.73
C THR A 5 11.05 0.75 2.91
N LEU A 6 11.18 0.29 4.15
CA LEU A 6 11.32 -1.15 4.44
C LEU A 6 10.17 -1.98 3.82
N ALA A 7 8.97 -1.41 3.75
CA ALA A 7 7.80 -2.03 3.15
C ALA A 7 8.04 -2.40 1.66
N GLN A 8 8.71 -1.52 0.92
CA GLN A 8 8.96 -1.63 -0.52
C GLN A 8 10.20 -2.47 -0.89
N VAL A 9 11.11 -2.71 0.06
CA VAL A 9 12.32 -3.50 -0.21
C VAL A 9 11.97 -4.98 -0.24
N THR A 10 12.58 -5.73 -1.15
CA THR A 10 12.49 -7.20 -1.22
C THR A 10 13.88 -7.80 -1.11
N ALA A 11 13.98 -9.03 -0.61
CA ALA A 11 15.25 -9.75 -0.54
C ALA A 11 15.76 -10.11 -1.94
N ARG A 12 17.06 -9.93 -2.17
CA ARG A 12 17.75 -10.28 -3.42
C ARG A 12 18.63 -11.51 -3.23
N PRO A 13 18.90 -12.27 -4.31
CA PRO A 13 19.81 -13.42 -4.24
C PRO A 13 21.22 -13.08 -3.73
N THR A 14 21.69 -11.86 -4.00
CA THR A 14 23.01 -11.36 -3.59
C THR A 14 23.07 -10.85 -2.15
N ASP A 15 21.94 -10.77 -1.45
CA ASP A 15 21.90 -10.21 -0.11
C ASP A 15 22.52 -11.15 0.94
N SER A 16 23.02 -10.56 2.03
CA SER A 16 23.59 -11.31 3.14
C SER A 16 22.57 -12.27 3.74
N PRO A 17 23.01 -13.42 4.30
CA PRO A 17 22.13 -14.35 5.00
C PRO A 17 21.30 -13.67 6.11
N PHE A 18 21.90 -12.72 6.82
CA PHE A 18 21.23 -11.90 7.82
C PHE A 18 20.07 -11.09 7.22
N TRP A 19 20.31 -10.36 6.13
CA TRP A 19 19.29 -9.54 5.50
C TRP A 19 18.13 -10.38 4.96
N LYS A 20 18.43 -11.53 4.34
CA LYS A 20 17.42 -12.50 3.92
C LYS A 20 16.57 -13.00 5.09
N GLY A 21 17.18 -13.25 6.25
CA GLY A 21 16.49 -13.60 7.49
C GLY A 21 15.52 -12.51 7.94
N LEU A 22 15.99 -11.26 7.99
CA LEU A 22 15.16 -10.11 8.35
C LEU A 22 13.97 -9.94 7.40
N MET A 23 14.21 -10.07 6.09
CA MET A 23 13.17 -9.91 5.07
C MET A 23 12.08 -11.00 5.14
N ARG A 24 12.38 -12.21 5.64
CA ARG A 24 11.36 -13.24 5.88
C ARG A 24 10.40 -12.85 7.00
N THR A 25 10.89 -12.18 8.05
CA THR A 25 10.06 -11.72 9.17
C THR A 25 9.27 -10.46 8.81
N LYS A 26 9.73 -9.69 7.81
CA LYS A 26 9.07 -8.47 7.33
C LYS A 26 7.58 -8.69 7.08
N ASP A 27 7.22 -9.67 6.25
CA ASP A 27 5.82 -9.84 5.84
C ASP A 27 4.89 -10.17 7.01
N LEU A 28 5.39 -10.93 8.01
CA LEU A 28 4.65 -11.21 9.23
C LEU A 28 4.46 -9.95 10.09
N PHE A 29 5.49 -9.12 10.20
CA PHE A 29 5.44 -7.86 10.93
C PHE A 29 4.39 -6.92 10.32
N PHE A 30 4.43 -6.69 9.00
CA PHE A 30 3.51 -5.77 8.32
C PHE A 30 2.04 -6.22 8.39
N ARG A 31 1.76 -7.52 8.56
CA ARG A 31 0.40 -8.03 8.79
C ARG A 31 -0.14 -7.76 10.19
N ARG A 32 0.72 -7.43 11.16
CA ARG A 32 0.35 -7.27 12.58
C ARG A 32 0.45 -5.83 13.06
N VAL A 33 0.95 -4.92 12.23
CA VAL A 33 1.09 -3.51 12.57
C VAL A 33 0.10 -2.66 11.79
N LYS A 34 -0.26 -1.53 12.38
CA LYS A 34 -1.06 -0.48 11.74
C LYS A 34 -0.25 0.80 11.68
N PHE A 35 -0.26 1.44 10.52
CA PHE A 35 0.39 2.72 10.28
C PHE A 35 -0.51 3.84 10.77
N LEU A 36 0.02 4.66 11.68
CA LEU A 36 -0.58 5.94 11.99
C LEU A 36 -0.23 6.93 10.87
N VAL A 37 -1.25 7.45 10.20
CA VAL A 37 -1.06 8.37 9.08
C VAL A 37 -0.75 9.78 9.62
N GLY A 38 0.48 10.24 9.37
CA GLY A 38 0.86 11.65 9.54
C GLY A 38 0.53 12.47 8.29
N ASN A 39 1.54 12.99 7.61
CA ASN A 39 1.37 13.63 6.28
C ASN A 39 1.06 12.64 5.15
N GLY A 40 1.01 11.34 5.45
CA GLY A 40 0.67 10.27 4.53
C GLY A 40 1.71 9.98 3.44
N MET A 41 2.85 10.66 3.37
CA MET A 41 3.84 10.51 2.30
C MET A 41 4.74 9.27 2.43
N SER A 42 4.59 8.51 3.51
CA SER A 42 5.34 7.27 3.78
C SER A 42 4.44 6.05 3.99
N THR A 43 3.14 6.20 3.81
CA THR A 43 2.14 5.14 4.01
C THR A 43 1.47 4.86 2.68
N ARG A 44 1.57 3.62 2.20
CA ARG A 44 1.00 3.20 0.92
C ARG A 44 -0.50 2.99 1.07
N PHE A 45 -1.28 3.62 0.20
CA PHE A 45 -2.73 3.65 0.29
C PHE A 45 -3.35 2.25 0.21
N TRP A 46 -2.86 1.41 -0.71
CA TRP A 46 -3.42 0.08 -0.93
C TRP A 46 -2.80 -1.02 -0.07
N GLU A 47 -1.48 -0.93 0.17
CA GLU A 47 -0.69 -2.06 0.63
C GLU A 47 -0.32 -2.04 2.11
N ASP A 48 -0.38 -0.88 2.76
CA ASP A 48 -0.14 -0.77 4.19
C ASP A 48 -1.47 -0.80 4.95
N THR A 49 -1.47 -1.43 6.13
CA THR A 49 -2.62 -1.37 7.03
C THR A 49 -2.62 -0.01 7.72
N TRP A 50 -3.40 0.94 7.22
CA TRP A 50 -3.57 2.26 7.86
C TRP A 50 -5.04 2.58 8.17
N LEU A 51 -5.96 1.92 7.47
CA LEU A 51 -7.41 1.99 7.69
C LEU A 51 -7.95 0.58 7.98
N GLY A 52 -8.75 0.45 9.04
CA GLY A 52 -9.24 -0.87 9.49
C GLY A 52 -8.13 -1.76 10.06
N GLU A 53 -8.26 -3.07 9.84
CA GLU A 53 -7.39 -4.12 10.41
C GLU A 53 -6.48 -4.81 9.36
N THR A 54 -6.78 -4.66 8.07
CA THR A 54 -5.99 -5.23 6.97
C THR A 54 -5.77 -4.21 5.86
N PRO A 55 -4.77 -4.37 4.98
CA PRO A 55 -4.59 -3.46 3.85
C PRO A 55 -5.81 -3.42 2.93
N LEU A 56 -6.09 -2.26 2.33
CA LEU A 56 -7.23 -2.08 1.41
C LEU A 56 -7.16 -3.02 0.20
N ALA A 57 -5.94 -3.38 -0.25
CA ALA A 57 -5.73 -4.35 -1.32
C ALA A 57 -6.28 -5.75 -0.96
N ILE A 58 -6.28 -6.11 0.32
CA ILE A 58 -6.84 -7.39 0.81
C ILE A 58 -8.34 -7.29 1.00
N GLN A 59 -8.83 -6.16 1.54
CA GLN A 59 -10.26 -5.96 1.76
C GLN A 59 -11.07 -5.84 0.45
N TYR A 60 -10.49 -5.20 -0.57
CA TYR A 60 -11.16 -4.91 -1.84
C TYR A 60 -10.35 -5.41 -3.05
N PRO A 61 -10.17 -6.73 -3.21
CA PRO A 61 -9.27 -7.30 -4.23
C PRO A 61 -9.72 -6.96 -5.66
N ASN A 62 -11.03 -6.93 -5.91
CA ASN A 62 -11.58 -6.57 -7.22
C ASN A 62 -11.28 -5.11 -7.60
N LEU A 63 -11.36 -4.20 -6.62
CA LEU A 63 -11.05 -2.79 -6.84
C LEU A 63 -9.55 -2.60 -7.03
N TYR A 64 -8.72 -3.24 -6.21
CA TYR A 64 -7.26 -3.18 -6.33
C TYR A 64 -6.75 -3.74 -7.67
N ASN A 65 -7.42 -4.75 -8.24
CA ASN A 65 -7.07 -5.30 -9.55
C ASN A 65 -7.19 -4.30 -10.71
N ILE A 66 -8.07 -3.31 -10.57
CA ILE A 66 -8.26 -2.27 -11.60
C ILE A 66 -7.50 -0.98 -11.29
N VAL A 67 -6.84 -0.84 -10.14
CA VAL A 67 -5.99 0.31 -9.83
C VAL A 67 -4.78 0.35 -10.76
N GLN A 68 -4.46 1.54 -11.29
CA GLN A 68 -3.24 1.78 -12.09
C GLN A 68 -2.02 2.02 -11.20
N LEU A 69 -2.16 2.88 -10.18
CA LEU A 69 -1.09 3.29 -9.28
C LEU A 69 -1.22 2.59 -7.92
N LYS A 70 -0.67 1.38 -7.83
CA LYS A 70 -0.77 0.55 -6.61
C LYS A 70 0.12 1.03 -5.46
N GLU A 71 1.23 1.70 -5.82
CA GLU A 71 2.23 2.21 -4.88
C GLU A 71 1.95 3.65 -4.42
N ASP A 72 0.77 4.20 -4.72
CA ASP A 72 0.41 5.54 -4.28
C ASP A 72 0.38 5.66 -2.76
N TYR A 73 0.80 6.83 -2.28
CA TYR A 73 0.80 7.15 -0.87
C TYR A 73 -0.54 7.75 -0.44
N VAL A 74 -0.91 7.53 0.82
CA VAL A 74 -2.10 8.13 1.43
C VAL A 74 -2.07 9.65 1.26
N GLY A 75 -0.91 10.28 1.50
CA GLY A 75 -0.73 11.71 1.33
C GLY A 75 -1.11 12.17 -0.08
N THR A 76 -0.67 11.45 -1.12
CA THR A 76 -0.97 11.73 -2.52
C THR A 76 -2.45 11.54 -2.84
N VAL A 77 -3.03 10.41 -2.44
CA VAL A 77 -4.44 10.08 -2.76
C VAL A 77 -5.42 11.11 -2.20
N PHE A 78 -5.10 11.69 -1.05
CA PHE A 78 -5.91 12.70 -0.37
C PHE A 78 -5.57 14.15 -0.76
N GLN A 79 -4.72 14.39 -1.77
CA GLN A 79 -4.39 15.77 -2.22
C GLN A 79 -5.57 16.49 -2.88
N SER A 80 -6.55 15.76 -3.42
CA SER A 80 -7.69 16.34 -4.14
C SER A 80 -9.01 15.68 -3.74
N ILE A 81 -10.11 16.38 -4.00
CA ILE A 81 -11.47 15.84 -3.97
C ILE A 81 -12.05 16.01 -5.39
N PRO A 82 -12.41 14.92 -6.10
CA PRO A 82 -12.37 13.51 -5.66
C PRO A 82 -10.93 12.99 -5.47
N LEU A 83 -10.81 11.88 -4.70
CA LEU A 83 -9.53 11.21 -4.42
C LEU A 83 -8.76 10.94 -5.73
N SER A 84 -7.45 11.15 -5.73
CA SER A 84 -6.60 11.06 -6.92
C SER A 84 -6.27 9.62 -7.32
N ILE A 85 -7.25 8.71 -7.30
CA ILE A 85 -7.06 7.29 -7.61
C ILE A 85 -7.35 7.04 -9.09
N GLN A 86 -6.38 6.44 -9.78
CA GLN A 86 -6.51 6.10 -11.20
C GLN A 86 -6.90 4.62 -11.38
N PHE A 87 -7.95 4.38 -12.16
CA PHE A 87 -8.43 3.04 -12.48
C PHE A 87 -8.33 2.75 -13.98
N ARG A 88 -8.04 1.49 -14.33
CA ARG A 88 -8.01 0.99 -15.72
C ARG A 88 -9.39 0.87 -16.35
N ARG A 89 -10.46 0.92 -15.54
CA ARG A 89 -11.85 0.80 -15.96
C ARG A 89 -12.68 1.82 -15.19
N ALA A 90 -13.75 2.31 -15.80
CA ALA A 90 -14.73 3.14 -15.10
C ALA A 90 -15.42 2.31 -14.01
N LEU A 91 -15.55 2.88 -12.83
CA LEU A 91 -16.42 2.34 -11.79
C LEU A 91 -17.86 2.70 -12.19
N VAL A 92 -18.65 1.68 -12.52
CA VAL A 92 -20.06 1.85 -12.89
C VAL A 92 -20.89 1.19 -11.80
N GLY A 93 -21.76 1.96 -11.16
CA GLY A 93 -22.66 1.51 -10.10
C GLY A 93 -23.54 2.66 -9.61
N GLU A 94 -24.67 2.32 -8.99
CA GLU A 94 -25.55 3.28 -8.32
C GLU A 94 -24.71 4.11 -7.33
N ARG A 95 -24.74 5.45 -7.45
CA ARG A 95 -24.25 6.31 -6.36
C ARG A 95 -25.19 6.05 -5.18
N TRP A 96 -24.65 5.60 -4.06
CA TRP A 96 -25.41 5.51 -2.82
C TRP A 96 -26.06 6.88 -2.57
N ASN A 97 -27.40 6.91 -2.63
CA ASN A 97 -28.24 8.08 -2.33
C ASN A 97 -28.30 8.29 -0.81
#